data_AF-A0A2E0S5G7-F1
#
_entry.id   AF-A0A2E0S5G7-F1
#
_cell.length_a   1.000
_cell.length_b   1.000
_cell.length_c   1.000
_cell.angle_alpha   90.00
_cell.angle_beta   90.00
_cell.angle_gamma   90.00
#
_symmetry.space_group_name_H-M   'P 1'
#
loop_
_entity.id
_entity.type
_entity.pdbx_description
1 polymer ?
#
loop_
_entity_poly.entity_id
_entity_poly.type
_entity_poly.pdbx_seq_one_letter_code
_entity_poly.pdbx_strand_id
1 'polypeptide(L)'
;MWARMPIQGLMADIPVDEWPERMENHLCQPWDCMSHHHSVISIDRASSSPWYAKIDGEFYLAKYIFTVDYTEHEIADSPDQHKQSHVLYLTEGKWKGNLVALPNNRVRVTNPALWVTGEGPPDFIPSQWIHSSEEHESYTDPNITFDNLYSKGEKK
;
A
#
# COMPACT_ATOMS: atom_id res chain seq x y z
N MET A 1 -4.63 -32.37 -8.08
CA MET A 1 -5.08 -31.19 -7.31
C MET A 1 -3.87 -30.70 -6.54
N TRP A 2 -3.03 -29.87 -7.16
CA TRP A 2 -1.71 -29.46 -6.63
C TRP A 2 -1.58 -27.94 -6.48
N ALA A 3 -2.65 -27.19 -6.71
CA ALA A 3 -2.57 -25.76 -7.06
C ALA A 3 -3.28 -24.82 -6.06
N ARG A 4 -3.32 -25.17 -4.77
CA ARG A 4 -3.83 -24.29 -3.70
C ARG A 4 -3.00 -24.46 -2.42
N MET A 5 -1.69 -24.30 -2.54
CA MET A 5 -0.85 -24.27 -1.35
C MET A 5 -1.04 -22.92 -0.66
N PRO A 6 -1.45 -22.90 0.63
CA PRO A 6 -1.58 -21.64 1.35
C PRO A 6 -0.20 -20.99 1.48
N ILE A 7 -0.15 -19.65 1.54
CA ILE A 7 1.11 -18.92 1.64
C ILE A 7 1.94 -19.32 2.87
N GLN A 8 1.30 -19.71 3.98
CA GLN A 8 1.97 -20.25 5.17
C GLN A 8 2.66 -21.61 4.96
N GLY A 9 2.34 -22.31 3.86
CA GLY A 9 3.03 -23.52 3.43
C GLY A 9 4.25 -23.22 2.55
N LEU A 10 4.39 -21.98 2.08
CA LEU A 10 5.61 -21.53 1.41
C LEU A 10 6.68 -21.26 2.48
N MET A 11 7.81 -21.92 2.30
CA MET A 11 9.06 -21.52 2.92
C MET A 11 9.98 -21.11 1.79
N ALA A 12 10.43 -19.86 1.82
CA ALA A 12 11.48 -19.43 0.91
C ALA A 12 12.80 -20.09 1.31
N ASP A 13 13.81 -20.06 0.45
CA ASP A 13 15.19 -20.48 0.78
C ASP A 13 15.87 -19.49 1.77
N ILE A 14 15.11 -19.03 2.77
CA ILE A 14 15.53 -18.15 3.84
C ILE A 14 15.88 -19.06 5.03
N PRO A 15 17.15 -19.06 5.49
CA PRO A 15 17.53 -19.80 6.68
C PRO A 15 16.73 -19.31 7.89
N VAL A 16 16.17 -20.26 8.64
CA VAL A 16 15.49 -20.00 9.92
C VAL A 16 16.19 -20.78 11.03
N ASP A 17 16.37 -20.14 12.19
CA ASP A 17 16.98 -20.79 13.35
C ASP A 17 16.04 -21.85 13.95
N GLU A 18 14.75 -21.52 13.99
CA GLU A 18 13.65 -22.38 14.45
C GLU A 18 12.48 -22.29 13.47
N TRP A 19 11.68 -23.36 13.40
CA TRP A 19 10.49 -23.34 12.55
C TRP A 19 9.46 -22.34 13.09
N PRO A 20 8.91 -21.46 12.23
CA PRO A 20 7.92 -20.49 12.67
C PRO A 20 6.67 -21.17 13.21
N GLU A 21 6.05 -20.55 14.22
CA GLU A 21 4.71 -20.93 14.67
C GLU A 21 3.72 -20.75 13.52
N ARG A 22 2.89 -21.76 13.27
CA ARG A 22 1.90 -21.69 12.18
C ARG A 22 0.90 -20.57 12.43
N MET A 23 0.63 -19.80 11.38
CA MET A 23 -0.39 -18.77 11.38
C MET A 23 -1.74 -19.32 10.93
N GLU A 24 -2.81 -18.69 11.41
CA GLU A 24 -4.14 -18.89 10.84
C GLU A 24 -4.21 -18.22 9.47
N ASN A 25 -4.84 -18.88 8.49
CA ASN A 25 -4.88 -18.40 7.10
C ASN A 25 -5.35 -16.94 6.99
N HIS A 26 -6.39 -16.58 7.74
CA HIS A 26 -6.99 -15.24 7.69
C HIS A 26 -6.11 -14.15 8.33
N LEU A 27 -5.12 -14.51 9.15
CA LEU A 27 -4.11 -13.57 9.66
C LEU A 27 -2.96 -13.41 8.68
N CYS A 28 -2.57 -14.52 8.05
CA CYS A 28 -1.46 -14.60 7.10
C CYS A 28 -1.81 -13.93 5.75
N GLN A 29 -3.05 -14.12 5.32
CA GLN A 29 -3.62 -13.60 4.09
C GLN A 29 -5.11 -13.34 4.33
N PRO A 30 -5.50 -12.14 4.81
CA PRO A 30 -6.89 -11.87 5.16
C PRO A 30 -7.86 -11.85 3.95
N TRP A 31 -7.32 -11.87 2.72
CA TRP A 31 -8.03 -11.65 1.46
C TRP A 31 -7.46 -12.59 0.40
N ASP A 32 -8.31 -13.37 -0.28
CA ASP A 32 -7.88 -14.25 -1.37
C ASP A 32 -7.55 -13.44 -2.66
N CYS A 33 -7.17 -14.14 -3.73
CA CYS A 33 -6.91 -13.58 -5.04
C CYS A 33 -8.09 -12.73 -5.56
N MET A 34 -7.85 -11.45 -5.86
CA MET A 34 -8.88 -10.49 -6.26
C MET A 34 -9.12 -10.43 -7.77
N SER A 35 -8.26 -11.07 -8.56
CA SER A 35 -8.37 -11.10 -10.02
C SER A 35 -7.60 -12.29 -10.61
N HIS A 36 -8.05 -12.78 -11.75
CA HIS A 36 -7.27 -13.72 -12.55
C HIS A 36 -6.11 -13.01 -13.27
N HIS A 37 -6.22 -11.70 -13.50
CA HIS A 37 -5.19 -10.84 -14.08
C HIS A 37 -4.33 -10.25 -12.96
N HIS A 38 -3.05 -10.61 -12.95
CA HIS A 38 -2.12 -10.12 -11.95
C HIS A 38 -0.71 -9.97 -12.51
N SER A 39 0.09 -9.14 -11.86
CA SER A 39 1.52 -9.03 -12.09
C SER A 39 2.29 -9.11 -10.78
N VAL A 40 3.56 -9.51 -10.87
CA VAL A 40 4.49 -9.48 -9.73
C VAL A 40 5.42 -8.31 -9.92
N ILE A 41 5.42 -7.38 -8.97
CA ILE A 41 6.21 -6.15 -9.04
C ILE A 41 7.15 -6.00 -7.84
N SER A 42 8.29 -5.35 -8.08
CA SER A 42 9.20 -4.87 -7.02
C SER A 42 8.99 -3.37 -6.84
N ILE A 43 8.87 -2.93 -5.59
CA ILE A 43 8.85 -1.51 -5.25
C ILE A 43 10.27 -1.14 -4.81
N ASP A 44 11.14 -0.86 -5.78
CA ASP A 44 12.59 -0.74 -5.53
C ASP A 44 12.95 0.36 -4.52
N ARG A 45 12.17 1.44 -4.46
CA ARG A 45 12.37 2.52 -3.49
C ARG A 45 12.04 2.13 -2.05
N ALA A 46 11.30 1.04 -1.87
CA ALA A 46 10.83 0.54 -0.59
C ALA A 46 11.40 -0.85 -0.25
N SER A 47 12.12 -1.51 -1.17
CA SER A 47 12.58 -2.90 -1.00
C SER A 47 13.62 -3.05 0.10
N SER A 48 14.45 -2.02 0.34
CA SER A 48 15.45 -1.97 1.42
C SER A 48 14.93 -1.29 2.69
N SER A 49 13.72 -0.76 2.66
CA SER A 49 13.11 -0.07 3.79
C SER A 49 12.57 -1.04 4.84
N PRO A 50 12.49 -0.64 6.12
CA PRO A 50 11.70 -1.38 7.10
C PRO A 50 10.21 -1.36 6.74
N TRP A 51 9.60 -2.54 6.75
CA TRP A 51 8.15 -2.69 6.63
C TRP A 51 7.56 -3.12 7.96
N TYR A 52 6.35 -2.65 8.23
CA TYR A 52 5.54 -3.05 9.36
C TYR A 52 4.28 -3.75 8.85
N ALA A 53 4.05 -4.97 9.31
CA ALA A 53 2.89 -5.79 9.02
C ALA A 53 1.89 -5.72 10.18
N LYS A 54 0.66 -5.25 9.94
CA LYS A 54 -0.40 -5.18 10.94
C LYS A 54 -1.19 -6.48 10.97
N ILE A 55 -0.89 -7.34 11.94
CA ILE A 55 -1.47 -8.67 12.08
C ILE A 55 -2.13 -8.75 13.45
N ASP A 56 -3.40 -9.18 13.48
CA ASP A 56 -4.16 -9.30 14.73
C ASP A 56 -4.17 -8.04 15.62
N GLY A 57 -4.17 -6.86 14.99
CA GLY A 57 -4.16 -5.57 15.69
C GLY A 57 -2.77 -5.02 16.01
N GLU A 58 -1.74 -5.87 16.06
CA GLU A 58 -0.36 -5.53 16.39
C GLU A 58 0.51 -5.32 15.14
N PHE A 59 1.58 -4.54 15.28
CA PHE A 59 2.56 -4.33 14.20
C PHE A 59 3.80 -5.19 14.42
N TYR A 60 4.25 -5.86 13.35
CA TYR A 60 5.46 -6.67 13.31
C TYR A 60 6.41 -6.13 12.25
N LEU A 61 7.70 -6.01 12.57
CA LEU A 61 8.73 -5.76 11.57
C LEU A 61 8.79 -6.92 10.57
N ALA A 62 8.95 -6.53 9.31
CA ALA A 62 9.03 -7.45 8.19
C ALA A 62 9.97 -6.93 7.11
N LYS A 63 10.46 -7.86 6.31
CA LYS A 63 11.23 -7.61 5.10
C LYS A 63 10.32 -7.75 3.88
N TYR A 64 10.36 -6.78 2.98
CA TYR A 64 9.66 -6.84 1.71
C TYR A 64 10.28 -7.88 0.78
N ILE A 65 9.43 -8.67 0.10
CA ILE A 65 9.85 -9.65 -0.89
C ILE A 65 9.40 -9.18 -2.29
N PHE A 66 8.09 -9.04 -2.52
CA PHE A 66 7.49 -8.47 -3.73
C PHE A 66 6.02 -8.10 -3.48
N THR A 67 5.35 -7.52 -4.47
CA THR A 67 3.91 -7.24 -4.44
C THR A 67 3.23 -7.99 -5.58
N VAL A 68 2.10 -8.63 -5.27
CA VAL A 68 1.17 -9.12 -6.28
C VAL A 68 0.16 -8.03 -6.54
N ASP A 69 0.18 -7.51 -7.76
CA ASP A 69 -0.67 -6.44 -8.23
C ASP A 69 -1.84 -7.05 -9.01
N TYR A 70 -3.08 -6.79 -8.60
CA TYR A 70 -4.27 -7.33 -9.26
C TYR A 70 -4.88 -6.28 -10.18
N THR A 71 -5.14 -6.63 -11.44
CA THR A 71 -5.72 -5.71 -12.42
C THR A 71 -7.02 -6.27 -13.00
N GLU A 72 -7.76 -5.47 -13.77
CA GLU A 72 -8.99 -5.90 -14.46
C GLU A 72 -10.03 -6.55 -13.54
N HIS A 73 -10.26 -5.96 -12.36
CA HIS A 73 -11.26 -6.41 -11.41
C HIS A 73 -12.28 -5.32 -11.10
N GLU A 74 -13.50 -5.72 -10.76
CA GLU A 74 -14.62 -4.81 -10.47
C GLU A 74 -14.65 -4.34 -9.00
N ILE A 75 -13.69 -4.74 -8.18
CA ILE A 75 -13.69 -4.51 -6.73
C ILE A 75 -13.26 -3.08 -6.34
N ALA A 76 -12.51 -2.37 -7.20
CA ALA A 76 -12.09 -1.00 -6.94
C ALA A 76 -12.89 -0.03 -7.80
N ASP A 77 -13.63 0.87 -7.15
CA ASP A 77 -14.37 1.94 -7.84
C ASP A 77 -13.45 3.07 -8.30
N SER A 78 -12.28 3.21 -7.65
CA SER A 78 -11.33 4.28 -7.87
C SER A 78 -9.88 3.80 -7.65
N PRO A 79 -8.87 4.48 -8.23
CA PRO A 79 -7.47 4.06 -8.11
C PRO A 79 -6.93 3.96 -6.68
N ASP A 80 -7.46 4.73 -5.73
CA ASP A 80 -7.08 4.65 -4.31
C ASP A 80 -7.58 3.36 -3.63
N GLN A 81 -8.58 2.70 -4.20
CA GLN A 81 -9.10 1.42 -3.72
C GLN A 81 -8.42 0.20 -4.35
N HIS A 82 -7.39 0.43 -5.18
CA HIS A 82 -6.65 -0.59 -5.90
C HIS A 82 -6.22 -1.74 -4.99
N LYS A 83 -6.39 -2.98 -5.48
CA LYS A 83 -6.08 -4.17 -4.69
C LYS A 83 -4.72 -4.71 -5.08
N GLN A 84 -3.89 -4.89 -4.07
CA GLN A 84 -2.60 -5.55 -4.18
C GLN A 84 -2.30 -6.28 -2.88
N SER A 85 -1.41 -7.26 -2.94
CA SER A 85 -0.92 -7.99 -1.77
C SER A 85 0.59 -7.86 -1.68
N HIS A 86 1.06 -7.24 -0.61
CA HIS A 86 2.48 -7.16 -0.30
C HIS A 86 2.92 -8.44 0.38
N VAL A 87 3.84 -9.17 -0.26
CA VAL A 87 4.45 -10.37 0.30
C VAL A 87 5.63 -9.96 1.16
N LEU A 88 5.52 -10.26 2.45
CA LEU A 88 6.46 -9.85 3.49
C LEU A 88 6.95 -11.07 4.27
N TYR A 89 8.21 -11.04 4.69
CA TYR A 89 8.81 -12.01 5.60
C TYR A 89 8.91 -11.41 7.00
N LEU A 90 8.24 -12.01 7.99
CA LEU A 90 8.24 -11.50 9.36
C LEU A 90 9.59 -11.74 10.04
N THR A 91 10.18 -10.68 10.59
CA THR A 91 11.51 -10.73 11.21
C THR A 91 11.47 -10.77 12.74
N GLU A 92 10.30 -10.59 13.34
CA GLU A 92 10.10 -10.56 14.80
C GLU A 92 8.74 -11.12 15.24
N GLY A 93 8.57 -11.22 16.57
CA GLY A 93 7.34 -11.69 17.20
C GLY A 93 7.17 -13.22 17.16
N LYS A 94 6.01 -13.68 17.63
CA LYS A 94 5.68 -15.13 17.73
C LYS A 94 5.66 -15.83 16.37
N TRP A 95 5.40 -15.08 15.31
CA TRP A 95 5.32 -15.58 13.93
C TRP A 95 6.57 -15.28 13.09
N LYS A 96 7.69 -14.89 13.73
CA LYS A 96 8.98 -14.68 13.04
C LYS A 96 9.31 -15.88 12.16
N GLY A 97 9.66 -15.62 10.90
CA GLY A 97 9.96 -16.65 9.90
C GLY A 97 8.81 -16.93 8.93
N ASN A 98 7.59 -16.52 9.22
CA ASN A 98 6.46 -16.69 8.30
C ASN A 98 6.49 -15.68 7.15
N LEU A 99 6.01 -16.13 5.98
CA LEU A 99 5.61 -15.27 4.87
C LEU A 99 4.13 -14.89 5.03
N VAL A 100 3.82 -13.62 4.80
CA VAL A 100 2.44 -13.08 4.82
C VAL A 100 2.15 -12.29 3.56
N ALA A 101 0.89 -12.23 3.14
CA ALA A 101 0.41 -11.44 2.02
C ALA A 101 -0.65 -10.46 2.50
N LEU A 102 -0.28 -9.19 2.66
CA LEU A 102 -1.12 -8.19 3.31
C LEU A 102 -1.53 -7.06 2.35
N PRO A 103 -2.78 -6.56 2.44
CA PRO A 103 -3.24 -5.41 1.66
C PRO A 103 -2.65 -4.08 2.18
N ASN A 104 -2.79 -3.02 1.39
CA ASN A 104 -2.26 -1.68 1.67
C ASN A 104 -2.60 -1.15 3.07
N ASN A 105 -3.83 -1.36 3.51
CA ASN A 105 -4.32 -0.87 4.82
C ASN A 105 -3.79 -1.69 6.02
N ARG A 106 -3.02 -2.74 5.78
CA ARG A 106 -2.40 -3.61 6.79
C ARG A 106 -0.89 -3.51 6.79
N VAL A 107 -0.29 -2.64 5.98
CA VAL A 107 1.16 -2.48 5.93
C VAL A 107 1.57 -1.02 6.07
N ARG A 108 2.79 -0.79 6.54
CA ARG A 108 3.44 0.52 6.52
C ARG A 108 4.89 0.34 6.10
N VAL A 109 5.41 1.27 5.32
CA VAL A 109 6.83 1.32 4.97
C VAL A 109 7.41 2.67 5.34
N THR A 110 8.61 2.65 5.91
CA THR A 110 9.30 3.86 6.35
C THR A 110 10.63 3.95 5.63
N ASN A 111 10.94 5.11 5.05
CA ASN A 111 12.26 5.37 4.47
C ASN A 111 12.79 6.67 5.05
N PRO A 112 13.56 6.62 6.15
CA PRO A 112 14.04 7.82 6.84
C PRO A 112 14.85 8.78 5.95
N ALA A 113 15.41 8.30 4.85
CA ALA A 113 16.15 9.13 3.91
C ALA A 113 15.25 9.89 2.92
N LEU A 114 13.99 9.48 2.76
CA LEU A 114 13.06 10.05 1.77
C LEU A 114 11.79 10.65 2.40
N TRP A 115 11.25 10.04 3.47
CA TRP A 115 10.07 10.51 4.16
C TRP A 115 10.09 10.16 5.66
N VAL A 116 9.45 11.02 6.45
CA VAL A 116 9.24 10.79 7.89
C VAL A 116 7.94 10.02 8.08
N THR A 117 7.95 9.00 8.94
CA THR A 117 6.74 8.27 9.32
C THR A 117 5.80 9.20 10.08
N GLY A 118 4.57 9.35 9.60
CA GLY A 118 3.54 10.09 10.35
C GLY A 118 3.11 9.36 11.64
N GLU A 119 2.76 10.12 12.67
CA GLU A 119 2.21 9.59 13.92
C GLU A 119 0.69 9.52 13.84
N GLY A 120 0.18 8.38 13.34
CA GLY A 120 -1.26 8.10 13.30
C GLY A 120 -1.90 8.31 11.92
N PRO A 121 -3.24 8.19 11.83
CA PRO A 121 -3.97 8.55 10.62
C PRO A 121 -3.78 10.05 10.37
N PRO A 122 -3.64 10.49 9.11
CA PRO A 122 -3.63 11.92 8.83
C PRO A 122 -4.92 12.59 9.32
N ASP A 123 -4.80 13.83 9.80
CA ASP A 123 -5.94 14.63 10.25
C ASP A 123 -6.75 15.13 9.05
N PHE A 124 -7.55 14.24 8.46
CA PHE A 124 -8.43 14.59 7.37
C PHE A 124 -9.76 15.10 7.94
N ILE A 125 -10.02 16.40 7.81
CA ILE A 125 -11.36 16.94 7.90
C ILE A 125 -11.92 16.95 6.47
N PRO A 126 -13.00 16.23 6.16
CA PRO A 126 -13.61 16.31 4.84
C PRO A 126 -13.98 17.77 4.58
N SER A 127 -13.49 18.31 3.46
CA SER A 127 -13.92 19.63 3.02
C SER A 127 -15.44 19.59 2.82
N GLN A 128 -16.19 20.27 3.69
CA GLN A 128 -17.62 20.48 3.50
C GLN A 128 -17.90 21.63 2.52
N TRP A 129 -16.85 22.19 1.91
CA TRP A 129 -17.02 23.20 0.88
C TRP A 129 -17.66 22.55 -0.34
N ILE A 130 -18.83 23.06 -0.70
CA ILE A 130 -19.48 22.74 -1.97
C ILE A 130 -18.69 23.50 -3.03
N HIS A 131 -17.95 22.77 -3.85
CA HIS A 131 -17.27 23.36 -5.00
C HIS A 131 -18.22 23.30 -6.20
N SER A 132 -18.74 24.45 -6.62
CA SER A 132 -19.41 24.60 -7.91
C SER A 132 -18.43 25.21 -8.92
N SER A 133 -18.31 24.58 -10.09
CA SER A 133 -17.52 25.13 -11.21
C SER A 133 -18.10 26.44 -11.74
N GLU A 134 -19.36 26.75 -11.40
CA GLU A 134 -20.06 27.97 -11.82
C GLU A 134 -20.05 29.08 -10.77
N GLU A 135 -19.80 28.77 -9.49
CA GLU A 135 -19.78 29.78 -8.41
C GLU A 135 -18.40 30.41 -8.19
N HIS A 136 -17.34 29.72 -8.64
CA HIS A 136 -15.96 30.19 -8.52
C HIS A 136 -15.41 30.57 -9.89
N GLU A 137 -15.76 31.77 -10.37
CA GLU A 137 -15.34 32.32 -11.68
C GLU A 137 -13.82 32.27 -11.88
N SER A 138 -13.03 32.25 -10.80
CA SER A 138 -11.56 32.13 -10.84
C SER A 138 -11.04 30.86 -11.52
N TYR A 139 -11.77 29.73 -11.43
CA TYR A 139 -11.38 28.49 -12.11
C TYR A 139 -11.67 28.50 -13.61
N THR A 140 -12.50 29.45 -14.06
CA THR A 140 -12.78 29.69 -15.48
C THR A 140 -12.01 30.88 -16.05
N ASP A 141 -11.45 31.74 -15.20
CA ASP A 141 -10.61 32.86 -15.63
C ASP A 141 -9.27 32.31 -16.17
N PRO A 142 -8.99 32.46 -17.48
CA PRO A 142 -7.75 31.98 -18.07
C PRO A 142 -6.52 32.70 -17.50
N ASN A 143 -6.66 33.92 -17.00
CA ASN A 143 -5.52 34.67 -16.45
C ASN A 143 -5.09 34.14 -15.08
N ILE A 144 -6.04 33.61 -14.30
CA ILE A 144 -5.77 32.99 -12.99
C ILE A 144 -5.37 31.51 -13.18
N THR A 145 -6.12 30.78 -14.01
CA THR A 145 -5.95 29.34 -14.18
C THR A 145 -4.63 28.99 -14.88
N PHE A 146 -4.22 29.80 -15.86
CA PHE A 146 -2.98 29.57 -16.61
C PHE A 146 -1.80 30.40 -16.11
N ASP A 147 -2.00 31.30 -15.12
CA ASP A 147 -1.05 32.25 -14.52
C ASP A 147 0.31 32.27 -15.22
N ASN A 148 0.32 32.85 -16.42
CA ASN A 148 1.46 32.71 -17.31
C ASN A 148 2.58 33.62 -16.80
N LEU A 149 3.55 33.02 -16.11
CA LEU A 149 4.76 33.64 -15.56
C LEU A 149 5.53 34.53 -16.54
N TYR A 150 5.34 34.35 -17.85
CA TYR A 150 6.00 35.12 -18.91
C TYR A 150 5.11 36.18 -19.56
N SER A 151 3.83 36.25 -19.16
CA SER A 151 2.95 37.31 -19.63
C SER A 151 3.36 38.63 -18.99
N LYS A 152 3.62 39.64 -19.82
CA LYS A 152 3.82 41.01 -19.37
C LYS A 152 2.44 41.57 -19.03
N GLY A 153 1.90 41.22 -17.86
CA GLY A 153 0.55 41.62 -17.45
C GLY A 153 0.27 43.10 -17.74
N GLU A 154 -0.89 43.40 -18.32
CA GLU A 154 -1.34 44.79 -18.48
C GLU A 154 -1.72 45.32 -17.09
N LYS A 155 -0.96 46.30 -16.59
CA LYS A 155 -1.32 47.05 -15.39
C LYS A 155 -2.61 47.82 -15.67
N LYS A 156 -3.71 47.39 -15.05
CA LYS A 156 -4.90 48.23 -14.87
C LYS A 156 -4.63 49.31 -13.83
#